data_AF-A0A818B8B1-F1
#
_entry.id   AF-A0A818B8B1-F1
#
_cell.length_a   1.000
_cell.length_b   1.000
_cell.length_c   1.000
_cell.angle_alpha   90.00
_cell.angle_beta   90.00
_cell.angle_gamma   90.00
#
_symmetry.space_group_name_H-M   'P 1'
#
loop_
_entity.id
_entity.type
_entity.pdbx_description
1 polymer ?
#
loop_
_entity_poly.entity_id
_entity_poly.type
_entity_poly.pdbx_seq_one_letter_code
_entity_poly.pdbx_strand_id
1 'polypeptide(L)'
;MNVIQLSDLVAYLKTFIIEISPEFQLLNNLIDTKLPTMVDILPAQYGDEMKGSSQAFGLPLDEIVLYNIFYEISSLGTSVVGQDQYGNILHGQNLDFGGAMENVTSTNGSSQLHTKWLSSLQNDDLSRLHWIIDCLKCGYIGLIEWIFNINRNQSFITFVIRDMLTKSDSYDETVKYLADVSLLAPCYYIIAVPKAGQVRASQTNYDNWKKQPIYDDRLTPCMKCMEAKGKNQVTFQSLFNVLSSRPMPNKETVYISLMEPATGRPW
;
A
#
# COMPACT_ATOMS: atom_id res chain seq x y z
N MET A 1 0.91 -21.04 7.52
CA MET A 1 1.44 -19.83 8.17
C MET A 1 1.67 -20.19 9.62
N ASN A 2 2.90 -20.16 10.13
CA ASN A 2 3.16 -20.48 11.53
C ASN A 2 2.99 -19.20 12.37
N VAL A 3 2.25 -19.30 13.48
CA VAL A 3 1.97 -18.21 14.43
C VAL A 3 3.25 -17.42 14.82
N ILE A 4 4.38 -18.12 14.87
CA ILE A 4 5.71 -17.59 15.20
C ILE A 4 6.16 -16.45 14.25
N GLN A 5 5.82 -16.50 12.96
CA GLN A 5 6.30 -15.50 11.99
C GLN A 5 5.57 -14.15 12.09
N LEU A 6 4.30 -14.14 12.48
CA LEU A 6 3.52 -12.91 12.60
C LEU A 6 3.76 -12.24 13.97
N SER A 7 4.00 -13.01 15.03
CA SER A 7 4.44 -12.46 16.31
C SER A 7 5.81 -11.77 16.21
N ASP A 8 6.75 -12.33 15.46
CA ASP A 8 8.07 -11.73 15.24
C ASP A 8 7.95 -10.39 14.48
N LEU A 9 7.06 -10.33 13.49
CA LEU A 9 6.76 -9.10 12.78
C LEU A 9 6.19 -8.04 13.70
N VAL A 10 5.21 -8.39 14.54
CA VAL A 10 4.60 -7.42 15.45
C VAL A 10 5.61 -6.92 16.48
N ALA A 11 6.47 -7.79 17.02
CA ALA A 11 7.56 -7.37 17.90
C ALA A 11 8.51 -6.38 17.21
N TYR A 12 8.80 -6.60 15.92
CA TYR A 12 9.56 -5.62 15.13
C TYR A 12 8.79 -4.32 14.95
N LEU A 13 7.50 -4.34 14.58
CA LEU A 13 6.70 -3.12 14.41
C LEU A 13 6.67 -2.27 15.67
N LYS A 14 6.48 -2.91 16.84
CA LYS A 14 6.58 -2.25 18.14
C LYS A 14 7.94 -1.56 18.31
N THR A 15 9.03 -2.26 18.00
CA THR A 15 10.39 -1.73 18.09
C THR A 15 10.64 -0.59 17.10
N PHE A 16 10.26 -0.76 15.83
CA PHE A 16 10.45 0.20 14.76
C PHE A 16 9.66 1.50 14.99
N ILE A 17 8.40 1.40 15.45
CA ILE A 17 7.59 2.57 15.83
C ILE A 17 8.25 3.34 16.98
N ILE A 18 8.87 2.65 17.95
CA ILE A 18 9.63 3.28 19.04
C ILE A 18 10.90 3.96 18.53
N GLU A 19 11.56 3.40 17.52
CA GLU A 19 12.85 3.86 17.00
C GLU A 19 12.75 5.06 16.05
N ILE A 20 11.73 5.11 15.18
CA ILE A 20 11.65 6.15 14.13
C ILE A 20 11.26 7.52 14.67
N SER A 21 10.62 7.59 15.84
CA SER A 21 10.10 8.85 16.34
C SER A 21 10.18 8.91 17.87
N PRO A 22 11.02 9.80 18.43
CA PRO A 22 11.00 10.14 19.84
C PRO A 22 9.60 10.61 20.31
N GLU A 23 8.80 11.20 19.43
CA GLU A 23 7.41 11.57 19.68
C GLU A 23 6.50 10.34 19.93
N PHE A 24 6.85 9.17 19.40
CA PHE A 24 6.15 7.91 19.67
C PHE A 24 6.52 7.27 21.02
N GLN A 25 7.64 7.64 21.65
CA GLN A 25 7.92 7.21 23.02
C GLN A 25 6.87 7.75 24.01
N LEU A 26 6.32 8.93 23.72
CA LEU A 26 5.13 9.48 24.39
C LEU A 26 3.86 8.68 24.09
N LEU A 27 3.80 7.97 22.95
CA LEU A 27 2.73 7.06 22.54
C LEU A 27 2.81 5.65 23.10
N ASN A 28 3.90 5.18 23.71
CA ASN A 28 3.95 3.78 24.21
C ASN A 28 2.81 3.47 25.20
N ASN A 29 2.54 4.37 26.14
CA ASN A 29 1.39 4.22 27.05
C ASN A 29 0.04 4.33 26.34
N LEU A 30 -0.03 5.00 25.19
CA LEU A 30 -1.25 5.20 24.39
C LEU A 30 -1.54 4.00 23.50
N ILE A 31 -0.51 3.40 22.92
CA ILE A 31 -0.54 2.14 22.17
C ILE A 31 -1.16 1.06 23.07
N ASP A 32 -0.60 0.85 24.25
CA ASP A 32 -1.02 -0.24 25.13
C ASP A 32 -2.42 -0.01 25.75
N THR A 33 -2.87 1.23 25.91
CA THR A 33 -4.16 1.54 26.57
C THR A 33 -5.32 1.87 25.62
N LYS A 34 -5.05 2.41 24.42
CA LYS A 34 -6.09 2.86 23.47
C LYS A 34 -6.22 1.98 22.24
N LEU A 35 -5.14 1.38 21.73
CA LEU A 35 -5.24 0.47 20.57
C LEU A 35 -6.20 -0.70 20.81
N PRO A 36 -6.25 -1.34 22.00
CA PRO A 36 -7.20 -2.43 22.24
C PRO A 36 -8.66 -1.99 22.07
N THR A 37 -8.98 -0.75 22.43
CA THR A 37 -10.33 -0.18 22.32
C THR A 37 -10.61 0.43 20.94
N MET A 38 -9.58 0.57 20.10
CA MET A 38 -9.71 1.25 18.80
C MET A 38 -10.63 0.47 17.86
N VAL A 39 -10.59 -0.86 17.93
CA VAL A 39 -11.38 -1.77 17.10
C VAL A 39 -12.88 -1.55 17.25
N ASP A 40 -13.34 -1.18 18.44
CA ASP A 40 -14.75 -0.93 18.72
C ASP A 40 -15.23 0.42 18.16
N ILE A 41 -14.31 1.26 17.71
CA ILE A 41 -14.56 2.61 17.19
C ILE A 41 -14.42 2.64 15.65
N LEU A 42 -13.68 1.68 15.08
CA LEU A 42 -13.59 1.49 13.63
C LEU A 42 -14.98 1.22 13.03
N PRO A 43 -15.21 1.50 11.74
CA PRO A 43 -16.41 1.04 11.07
C PRO A 43 -16.55 -0.48 11.21
N ALA A 44 -17.75 -0.95 11.53
CA ALA A 44 -17.99 -2.31 12.06
C ALA A 44 -17.32 -3.42 11.24
N GLN A 45 -17.41 -3.37 9.91
CA GLN A 45 -16.79 -4.34 9.00
C GLN A 45 -15.28 -4.52 9.22
N TYR A 46 -14.54 -3.44 9.47
CA TYR A 46 -13.11 -3.48 9.71
C TYR A 46 -12.78 -3.97 11.12
N GLY A 47 -13.54 -3.50 12.11
CA GLY A 47 -13.36 -3.92 13.49
C GLY A 47 -13.62 -5.42 13.69
N ASP A 48 -14.70 -5.92 13.11
CA ASP A 48 -15.11 -7.33 13.23
C ASP A 48 -14.13 -8.27 12.51
N GLU A 49 -13.57 -7.86 11.36
CA GLU A 49 -12.55 -8.63 10.67
C GLU A 49 -11.22 -8.70 11.43
N MET A 50 -10.82 -7.62 12.10
CA MET A 50 -9.64 -7.64 12.96
C MET A 50 -9.84 -8.56 14.18
N LYS A 51 -11.04 -8.54 14.78
CA LYS A 51 -11.42 -9.48 15.86
C LYS A 51 -11.39 -10.93 15.38
N GLY A 52 -11.96 -11.20 14.21
CA GLY A 52 -11.94 -12.53 13.58
C GLY A 52 -10.51 -13.00 13.28
N SER A 53 -9.66 -12.12 12.75
CA SER A 53 -8.25 -12.42 12.47
C SER A 53 -7.47 -12.76 13.73
N SER A 54 -7.65 -11.98 14.81
CA SER A 54 -7.06 -12.24 16.12
C SER A 54 -7.42 -13.64 16.63
N GLN A 55 -8.70 -14.02 16.57
CA GLN A 55 -9.17 -15.34 16.97
C GLN A 55 -8.62 -16.47 16.09
N ALA A 56 -8.62 -16.28 14.77
CA ALA A 56 -8.19 -17.29 13.82
C ALA A 56 -6.67 -17.57 13.88
N PHE A 57 -5.87 -16.53 14.09
CA PHE A 57 -4.41 -16.65 14.16
C PHE A 57 -3.88 -16.86 15.58
N GLY A 58 -4.73 -16.74 16.61
CA GLY A 58 -4.33 -16.85 18.01
C GLY A 58 -3.40 -15.71 18.45
N LEU A 59 -3.56 -14.52 17.85
CA LEU A 59 -2.74 -13.35 18.13
C LEU A 59 -3.50 -12.32 18.95
N PRO A 60 -2.82 -11.55 19.81
CA PRO A 60 -3.45 -10.45 20.53
C PRO A 60 -4.11 -9.45 19.57
N LEU A 61 -5.28 -8.94 19.93
CA LEU A 61 -6.07 -8.06 19.05
C LEU A 61 -5.34 -6.74 18.75
N ASP A 62 -4.69 -6.16 19.76
CA ASP A 62 -3.85 -4.97 19.67
C ASP A 62 -2.72 -5.12 18.64
N GLU A 63 -2.19 -6.33 18.49
CA GLU A 63 -1.15 -6.64 17.51
C GLU A 63 -1.67 -6.65 16.07
N ILE A 64 -2.86 -7.20 15.85
CA ILE A 64 -3.55 -7.14 14.55
C ILE A 64 -3.87 -5.69 14.17
N VAL A 65 -4.29 -4.90 15.16
CA VAL A 65 -4.61 -3.48 14.98
C VAL A 65 -3.37 -2.68 14.62
N LEU A 66 -2.28 -2.89 15.36
CA LEU A 66 -1.01 -2.23 15.10
C LEU A 66 -0.49 -2.54 13.70
N TYR A 67 -0.62 -3.81 13.27
CA TYR A 67 -0.26 -4.22 11.91
C TYR A 67 -1.06 -3.47 10.84
N ASN A 68 -2.37 -3.26 11.04
CA ASN A 68 -3.20 -2.50 10.09
C ASN A 68 -2.84 -0.99 10.08
N ILE A 69 -2.56 -0.40 11.24
CA ILE A 69 -2.08 0.99 11.33
C ILE A 69 -0.76 1.18 10.60
N PHE A 70 0.13 0.19 10.67
CA PHE A 70 1.47 0.29 10.13
C PHE A 70 1.48 0.66 8.64
N TYR A 71 0.55 0.09 7.88
CA TYR A 71 0.37 0.41 6.45
C TYR A 71 0.00 1.87 6.17
N GLU A 72 -0.55 2.61 7.14
CA GLU A 72 -0.91 4.03 7.00
C GLU A 72 0.28 4.98 7.23
N ILE A 73 1.34 4.49 7.88
CA ILE A 73 2.41 5.34 8.40
C ILE A 73 3.81 4.95 7.90
N SER A 74 3.96 3.88 7.13
CA SER A 74 5.31 3.44 6.70
C SER A 74 5.36 2.81 5.32
N SER A 75 4.36 3.02 4.46
CA SER A 75 4.37 2.49 3.09
C SER A 75 5.06 3.47 2.13
N LEU A 76 6.21 3.04 1.60
CA LEU A 76 6.88 3.69 0.48
C LEU A 76 6.81 2.79 -0.76
N GLY A 77 7.16 3.33 -1.92
CA GLY A 77 7.08 2.52 -3.13
C GLY A 77 7.43 3.23 -4.41
N THR A 78 7.47 2.43 -5.48
CA THR A 78 7.57 2.91 -6.85
C THR A 78 6.51 2.20 -7.68
N SER A 79 5.64 2.98 -8.30
CA SER A 79 4.50 2.53 -9.09
C SER A 79 4.69 2.88 -10.56
N VAL A 80 4.41 1.93 -11.45
CA VAL A 80 4.61 2.11 -12.90
C VAL A 80 3.45 1.52 -13.69
N VAL A 81 2.79 2.36 -14.48
CA VAL A 81 1.73 1.98 -15.41
C VAL A 81 2.25 2.12 -16.84
N GLY A 82 1.94 1.16 -17.70
CA GLY A 82 2.24 1.25 -19.12
C GLY A 82 1.27 0.44 -19.97
N GLN A 83 1.08 0.87 -21.22
CA GLN A 83 0.25 0.17 -22.20
C GLN A 83 1.13 -0.73 -23.07
N ASP A 84 0.74 -1.98 -23.26
CA ASP A 84 1.40 -2.93 -24.17
C ASP A 84 1.04 -2.67 -25.64
N GLN A 85 1.66 -3.44 -26.55
CA GLN A 85 1.42 -3.31 -28.00
C GLN A 85 0.00 -3.70 -28.45
N TYR A 86 -0.75 -4.43 -27.61
CA TYR A 86 -2.13 -4.84 -27.89
C TYR A 86 -3.15 -3.84 -27.33
N GLY A 87 -2.67 -2.81 -26.64
CA GLY A 87 -3.51 -1.80 -26.00
C GLY A 87 -3.90 -2.16 -24.56
N ASN A 88 -3.43 -3.27 -24.01
CA ASN A 88 -3.69 -3.65 -22.62
C ASN A 88 -2.88 -2.78 -21.67
N ILE A 89 -3.47 -2.44 -20.54
CA ILE A 89 -2.77 -1.71 -19.48
C ILE A 89 -2.12 -2.71 -18.55
N LEU A 90 -0.84 -2.50 -18.26
CA LEU A 90 -0.06 -3.26 -17.30
C LEU A 90 0.36 -2.31 -16.18
N HIS A 91 0.30 -2.79 -14.95
CA HIS A 91 0.67 -2.05 -13.76
C HIS A 91 1.67 -2.89 -12.95
N GLY A 92 2.77 -2.28 -12.52
CA GLY A 92 3.72 -2.88 -11.61
C GLY A 92 4.13 -1.95 -10.47
N GLN A 93 4.55 -2.55 -9.36
CA GLN A 93 4.96 -1.83 -8.15
C GLN A 93 6.10 -2.52 -7.40
N ASN A 94 7.04 -1.73 -6.87
CA ASN A 94 7.81 -2.07 -5.67
C ASN A 94 7.13 -1.52 -4.42
N LEU A 95 6.88 -2.38 -3.43
CA LEU A 95 6.47 -1.92 -2.10
C LEU A 95 7.68 -1.94 -1.18
N ASP A 96 7.96 -0.79 -0.60
CA ASP A 96 9.07 -0.57 0.32
C ASP A 96 8.53 -0.43 1.74
N PHE A 97 9.04 -1.28 2.63
CA PHE A 97 8.74 -1.35 4.04
C PHE A 97 10.06 -1.58 4.77
N GLY A 98 10.37 -0.76 5.78
CA GLY A 98 11.64 -0.80 6.53
C GLY A 98 12.20 -2.21 6.74
N GLY A 99 13.52 -2.37 6.50
CA GLY A 99 14.23 -3.61 6.11
C GLY A 99 14.12 -4.90 6.96
N ALA A 100 13.14 -5.07 7.84
CA ALA A 100 12.86 -6.35 8.53
C ALA A 100 11.72 -7.17 7.89
N MET A 101 10.91 -6.59 7.01
CA MET A 101 9.83 -7.31 6.31
C MET A 101 10.35 -8.29 5.25
N GLU A 102 11.62 -8.19 4.84
CA GLU A 102 12.27 -9.16 3.93
C GLU A 102 12.16 -10.60 4.44
N ASN A 103 12.33 -10.86 5.73
CA ASN A 103 12.25 -12.24 6.28
C ASN A 103 10.83 -12.78 6.31
N VAL A 104 9.84 -11.90 6.52
CA VAL A 104 8.44 -12.28 6.46
C VAL A 104 8.06 -12.61 5.04
N THR A 105 8.43 -11.81 4.02
CA THR A 105 8.06 -11.99 2.61
C THR A 105 8.89 -12.99 1.80
N SER A 106 10.16 -13.19 2.18
CA SER A 106 11.07 -14.14 1.52
C SER A 106 10.89 -15.59 1.96
N THR A 107 10.23 -15.84 3.10
CA THR A 107 9.99 -17.20 3.58
C THR A 107 8.60 -17.71 3.18
N ASN A 108 8.54 -18.39 2.03
CA ASN A 108 7.48 -19.32 1.65
C ASN A 108 6.03 -18.79 1.67
N GLY A 109 5.76 -17.77 0.84
CA GLY A 109 4.39 -17.52 0.37
C GLY A 109 3.68 -16.32 0.98
N SER A 110 4.40 -15.36 1.54
CA SER A 110 3.91 -14.13 2.18
C SER A 110 3.70 -12.97 1.21
N SER A 111 4.51 -12.87 0.15
CA SER A 111 4.14 -12.11 -1.06
C SER A 111 2.90 -12.74 -1.71
N GLN A 112 2.82 -14.07 -1.76
CA GLN A 112 1.62 -14.78 -2.19
C GLN A 112 0.45 -14.55 -1.22
N LEU A 113 0.66 -14.46 0.10
CA LEU A 113 -0.40 -14.24 1.08
C LEU A 113 -0.87 -12.80 1.13
N HIS A 114 -0.02 -11.79 0.94
CA HIS A 114 -0.46 -10.41 0.77
C HIS A 114 -1.27 -10.28 -0.52
N THR A 115 -0.78 -10.87 -1.62
CA THR A 115 -1.53 -10.98 -2.87
C THR A 115 -2.80 -11.81 -2.69
N LYS A 116 -2.81 -12.83 -1.82
CA LYS A 116 -3.96 -13.71 -1.55
C LYS A 116 -4.96 -13.13 -0.55
N TRP A 117 -4.50 -12.26 0.35
CA TRP A 117 -5.33 -11.48 1.29
C TRP A 117 -5.98 -10.35 0.50
N LEU A 118 -5.21 -9.60 -0.29
CA LEU A 118 -5.73 -8.67 -1.30
C LEU A 118 -6.64 -9.36 -2.31
N SER A 119 -6.32 -10.56 -2.79
CA SER A 119 -7.20 -11.31 -3.71
C SER A 119 -8.40 -11.92 -2.99
N SER A 120 -8.34 -12.16 -1.67
CA SER A 120 -9.52 -12.56 -0.89
C SER A 120 -10.43 -11.39 -0.55
N LEU A 121 -9.91 -10.16 -0.64
CA LEU A 121 -10.68 -8.92 -0.69
C LEU A 121 -11.23 -8.63 -2.10
N GLN A 122 -10.73 -9.33 -3.14
CA GLN A 122 -11.21 -9.23 -4.51
C GLN A 122 -12.36 -10.23 -4.74
N ASN A 123 -13.60 -9.74 -4.71
CA ASN A 123 -14.71 -10.38 -5.44
C ASN A 123 -14.36 -10.50 -6.93
N ASP A 124 -14.82 -11.57 -7.58
CA ASP A 124 -14.48 -11.94 -8.96
C ASP A 124 -14.80 -10.86 -10.02
N ASP A 125 -15.59 -9.83 -9.70
CA ASP A 125 -15.87 -8.66 -10.54
C ASP A 125 -14.84 -7.49 -10.41
N LEU A 126 -13.90 -7.56 -9.47
CA LEU A 126 -12.98 -6.47 -9.11
C LEU A 126 -11.74 -6.35 -10.02
N SER A 127 -11.78 -7.00 -11.17
CA SER A 127 -10.77 -7.06 -12.22
C SER A 127 -10.71 -5.80 -13.10
N ARG A 128 -10.84 -4.58 -12.53
CA ARG A 128 -10.86 -3.34 -13.35
C ARG A 128 -10.07 -2.16 -12.83
N LEU A 129 -9.61 -2.18 -11.57
CA LEU A 129 -8.92 -1.07 -10.93
C LEU A 129 -7.76 -1.59 -10.06
N HIS A 130 -6.51 -1.34 -10.48
CA HIS A 130 -5.35 -1.50 -9.61
C HIS A 130 -4.96 -0.14 -9.03
N TRP A 131 -4.64 -0.13 -7.74
CA TRP A 131 -4.29 1.04 -6.95
C TRP A 131 -3.16 0.71 -6.00
N ILE A 132 -2.41 1.75 -5.64
CA ILE A 132 -1.25 1.68 -4.78
C ILE A 132 -1.21 2.95 -3.93
N ILE A 133 -0.86 2.78 -2.65
CA ILE A 133 -0.59 3.86 -1.71
C ILE A 133 0.90 4.17 -1.74
N ASP A 134 1.25 5.33 -2.25
CA ASP A 134 2.54 5.95 -1.99
C ASP A 134 2.33 7.10 -0.99
N CYS A 135 2.84 6.94 0.24
CA CYS A 135 2.62 7.92 1.29
C CYS A 135 3.63 9.08 1.16
N LEU A 136 3.12 10.32 1.06
CA LEU A 136 3.95 11.53 0.91
C LEU A 136 4.50 12.03 2.26
N LYS A 137 3.68 11.89 3.31
CA LYS A 137 3.96 12.25 4.70
C LYS A 137 3.13 11.32 5.57
N CYS A 138 3.69 10.15 5.86
CA CYS A 138 3.18 9.14 6.77
C CYS A 138 2.20 9.70 7.81
N GLY A 139 0.99 9.13 7.90
CA GLY A 139 -0.21 9.70 8.53
C GLY A 139 -0.20 9.86 10.05
N TYR A 140 0.97 10.05 10.67
CA TYR A 140 1.16 10.11 12.11
C TYR A 140 0.25 11.15 12.78
N ILE A 141 0.17 12.35 12.22
CA ILE A 141 -0.65 13.44 12.78
C ILE A 141 -2.14 13.08 12.68
N GLY A 142 -2.62 12.66 11.50
CA GLY A 142 -4.03 12.28 11.33
C GLY A 142 -4.42 11.09 12.20
N LEU A 143 -3.54 10.10 12.34
CA LEU A 143 -3.74 8.96 13.23
C LEU A 143 -3.88 9.39 14.70
N ILE A 144 -3.00 10.29 15.17
CA ILE A 144 -3.09 10.85 16.53
C ILE A 144 -4.41 11.62 16.69
N GLU A 145 -4.77 12.49 15.75
CA GLU A 145 -6.03 13.22 15.78
C GLU A 145 -7.25 12.28 15.85
N TRP A 146 -7.20 11.16 15.11
CA TRP A 146 -8.26 10.17 15.07
C TRP A 146 -8.39 9.41 16.41
N ILE A 147 -7.27 8.91 16.94
CA ILE A 147 -7.19 8.17 18.21
C ILE A 147 -7.73 9.04 19.36
N PHE A 148 -7.34 10.31 19.40
CA PHE A 148 -7.73 11.25 20.46
C PHE A 148 -9.08 11.91 20.26
N ASN A 149 -9.85 11.51 19.25
CA ASN A 149 -11.14 12.13 18.93
C ASN A 149 -11.05 13.64 18.69
N ILE A 150 -9.91 14.12 18.18
CA ILE A 150 -9.73 15.50 17.73
C ILE A 150 -10.41 15.64 16.36
N ASN A 151 -10.22 14.67 15.46
CA ASN A 151 -10.89 14.61 14.17
C ASN A 151 -11.05 13.18 13.67
N ARG A 152 -12.25 12.59 13.84
CA ARG A 152 -12.62 11.25 13.34
C ARG A 152 -13.37 11.25 12.01
N ASN A 153 -13.54 12.40 11.38
CA ASN A 153 -14.15 12.48 10.04
C ASN A 153 -13.16 12.05 8.93
N GLN A 154 -11.90 11.83 9.30
CA GLN A 154 -10.86 11.29 8.44
C GLN A 154 -10.98 9.77 8.32
N SER A 155 -10.59 9.25 7.16
CA SER A 155 -10.62 7.83 6.83
C SER A 155 -9.21 7.27 6.66
N PHE A 156 -9.03 6.02 7.09
CA PHE A 156 -7.82 5.25 6.82
C PHE A 156 -7.70 5.00 5.32
N ILE A 157 -6.51 5.21 4.76
CA ILE A 157 -6.28 5.13 3.33
C ILE A 157 -6.59 3.71 2.85
N THR A 158 -6.11 2.69 3.54
CA THR A 158 -6.38 1.28 3.18
C THR A 158 -7.87 0.94 3.17
N PHE A 159 -8.67 1.52 4.07
CA PHE A 159 -10.12 1.32 4.12
C PHE A 159 -10.84 2.03 2.97
N VAL A 160 -10.46 3.28 2.70
CA VAL A 160 -11.00 4.04 1.56
C VAL A 160 -10.84 3.25 0.29
N ILE A 161 -9.68 2.62 0.09
CA ILE A 161 -9.44 1.97 -1.19
C ILE A 161 -10.12 0.61 -1.27
N ARG A 162 -10.23 -0.12 -0.16
CA ARG A 162 -11.10 -1.30 -0.11
C ARG A 162 -12.56 -0.93 -0.41
N ASP A 163 -13.07 0.13 0.20
CA ASP A 163 -14.41 0.64 -0.07
C ASP A 163 -14.57 1.02 -1.54
N MET A 164 -13.60 1.75 -2.11
CA MET A 164 -13.56 2.13 -3.53
C MET A 164 -13.69 0.93 -4.45
N LEU A 165 -12.92 -0.14 -4.18
CA LEU A 165 -13.01 -1.38 -4.95
C LEU A 165 -14.44 -1.95 -4.92
N THR A 166 -15.12 -1.89 -3.78
CA THR A 166 -16.48 -2.45 -3.65
C THR A 166 -17.60 -1.55 -4.16
N LYS A 167 -17.35 -0.25 -4.43
CA LYS A 167 -18.39 0.76 -4.64
C LYS A 167 -18.36 1.46 -5.99
N SER A 168 -17.26 1.37 -6.75
CA SER A 168 -17.08 2.12 -7.98
C SER A 168 -16.98 1.22 -9.20
N ASP A 169 -17.86 1.44 -10.17
CA ASP A 169 -17.91 0.68 -11.43
C ASP A 169 -17.22 1.42 -12.59
N SER A 170 -16.76 2.65 -12.36
CA SER A 170 -16.17 3.51 -13.40
C SER A 170 -15.00 4.35 -12.93
N TYR A 171 -14.12 4.70 -13.87
CA TYR A 171 -12.97 5.58 -13.59
C TYR A 171 -13.40 6.94 -13.02
N ASP A 172 -14.44 7.54 -13.60
CA ASP A 172 -14.88 8.89 -13.22
C ASP A 172 -15.50 8.90 -11.81
N GLU A 173 -16.27 7.87 -11.45
CA GLU A 173 -16.79 7.70 -10.09
C GLU A 173 -15.66 7.43 -9.09
N THR A 174 -14.68 6.59 -9.45
CA THR A 174 -13.51 6.31 -8.62
C THR A 174 -12.74 7.60 -8.34
N VAL A 175 -12.43 8.39 -9.36
CA VAL A 175 -11.70 9.66 -9.21
C VAL A 175 -12.51 10.63 -8.35
N LYS A 176 -13.82 10.73 -8.56
CA LYS A 176 -14.68 11.61 -7.75
C LYS A 176 -14.71 11.18 -6.28
N TYR A 177 -14.86 9.90 -6.00
CA TYR A 177 -14.87 9.36 -4.64
C TYR A 177 -13.54 9.62 -3.93
N LEU A 178 -12.42 9.28 -4.58
CA LEU A 178 -11.08 9.43 -4.00
C LEU A 178 -10.66 10.91 -3.84
N ALA A 179 -11.20 11.81 -4.65
CA ALA A 179 -10.93 13.25 -4.53
C ALA A 179 -11.71 13.93 -3.41
N ASP A 180 -12.85 13.37 -2.99
CA ASP A 180 -13.75 13.96 -1.98
C ASP A 180 -13.50 13.44 -0.56
N VAL A 181 -12.98 12.22 -0.43
CA VAL A 181 -12.78 11.57 0.86
C VAL A 181 -11.69 12.25 1.68
N SER A 182 -12.00 12.55 2.95
CA SER A 182 -11.01 13.06 3.91
C SER A 182 -10.14 11.91 4.41
N LEU A 183 -8.82 11.99 4.19
CA LEU A 183 -7.85 10.96 4.58
C LEU A 183 -7.07 11.34 5.83
N LEU A 184 -6.58 10.33 6.57
CA LEU A 184 -5.62 10.53 7.68
C LEU A 184 -4.26 11.08 7.22
N ALA A 185 -3.91 10.86 5.96
CA ALA A 185 -2.67 11.34 5.39
C ALA A 185 -2.84 11.68 3.90
N PRO A 186 -2.04 12.62 3.37
CA PRO A 186 -1.89 12.78 1.93
C PRO A 186 -1.27 11.51 1.31
N CYS A 187 -1.87 11.02 0.23
CA CYS A 187 -1.35 9.89 -0.54
C CYS A 187 -1.48 10.13 -2.04
N TYR A 188 -0.75 9.35 -2.82
CA TYR A 188 -0.99 9.22 -4.26
C TYR A 188 -1.83 7.99 -4.53
N TYR A 189 -2.86 8.15 -5.36
CA TYR A 189 -3.59 7.03 -5.95
C TYR A 189 -3.15 6.85 -7.40
N ILE A 190 -2.56 5.68 -7.72
CA ILE A 190 -2.19 5.32 -9.08
C ILE A 190 -3.30 4.45 -9.66
N ILE A 191 -4.17 5.06 -10.47
CA ILE A 191 -5.34 4.39 -11.05
C ILE A 191 -5.02 3.97 -12.49
N ALA A 192 -4.86 2.67 -12.70
CA ALA A 192 -4.64 2.07 -14.02
C ALA A 192 -5.97 1.55 -14.58
N VAL A 193 -6.49 2.17 -15.64
CA VAL A 193 -7.77 1.78 -16.28
C VAL A 193 -7.57 1.50 -17.76
N PRO A 194 -8.29 0.53 -18.34
CA PRO A 194 -8.23 0.22 -19.77
C PRO A 194 -8.91 1.29 -20.61
N LYS A 195 -8.33 2.50 -20.66
CA LYS A 195 -8.75 3.61 -21.52
C LYS A 195 -7.68 3.85 -22.59
N ALA A 196 -8.11 3.84 -23.85
CA ALA A 196 -7.23 4.16 -24.98
C ALA A 196 -6.59 5.54 -24.76
N GLY A 197 -5.25 5.59 -24.79
CA GLY A 197 -4.49 6.83 -24.66
C GLY A 197 -3.88 7.10 -23.28
N GLN A 198 -3.89 6.16 -22.32
CA GLN A 198 -3.09 6.31 -21.09
C GLN A 198 -1.60 6.09 -21.41
N VAL A 199 -0.87 7.20 -21.61
CA VAL A 199 0.52 7.23 -22.08
C VAL A 199 1.50 7.13 -20.92
N ARG A 200 1.51 6.00 -20.20
CA ARG A 200 2.46 5.69 -19.11
C ARG A 200 2.42 6.64 -17.92
N ALA A 201 2.60 6.09 -16.73
CA ALA A 201 2.77 6.89 -15.52
C ALA A 201 3.80 6.22 -14.62
N SER A 202 4.61 7.02 -13.97
CA SER A 202 5.51 6.60 -12.90
C SER A 202 5.27 7.52 -11.71
N GLN A 203 5.16 6.94 -10.52
CA GLN A 203 4.96 7.68 -9.28
C GLN A 203 5.79 7.02 -8.19
N THR A 204 6.35 7.84 -7.31
CA THR A 204 7.06 7.42 -6.10
C THR A 204 6.42 8.15 -4.92
N ASN A 205 7.18 8.53 -3.91
CA ASN A 205 6.66 9.15 -2.69
C ASN A 205 6.69 10.68 -2.71
N TYR A 206 6.95 11.31 -3.86
CA TYR A 206 7.03 12.77 -3.99
C TYR A 206 6.21 13.30 -5.18
N ASP A 207 5.82 14.57 -5.11
CA ASP A 207 5.05 15.22 -6.18
C ASP A 207 5.85 15.12 -7.49
N ASN A 208 5.27 14.51 -8.52
CA ASN A 208 5.99 14.25 -9.78
C ASN A 208 6.32 15.53 -10.57
N TRP A 209 5.65 16.65 -10.27
CA TRP A 209 5.95 17.98 -10.83
C TRP A 209 7.03 18.75 -10.06
N LYS A 210 7.59 18.18 -8.98
CA LYS A 210 8.68 18.77 -8.20
C LYS A 210 9.99 18.03 -8.43
N LYS A 211 11.09 18.72 -8.17
CA LYS A 211 12.41 18.10 -8.11
C LYS A 211 12.42 17.07 -6.98
N GLN A 212 12.83 15.85 -7.32
CA GLN A 212 12.94 14.76 -6.36
C GLN A 212 14.07 15.03 -5.36
N PRO A 213 13.94 14.59 -4.09
CA PRO A 213 15.00 14.72 -3.12
C PRO A 213 16.25 13.96 -3.58
N ILE A 214 17.43 14.57 -3.41
CA ILE A 214 18.70 14.01 -3.88
C ILE A 214 19.01 12.65 -3.23
N TYR A 215 18.53 12.44 -2.00
CA TYR A 215 18.73 11.20 -1.26
C TYR A 215 17.75 10.08 -1.63
N ASP A 216 16.66 10.39 -2.35
CA ASP A 216 15.67 9.41 -2.80
C ASP A 216 15.03 9.84 -4.13
N ASP A 217 15.81 9.78 -5.21
CA ASP A 217 15.33 9.99 -6.58
C ASP A 217 15.16 8.66 -7.32
N ARG A 218 14.05 7.96 -7.03
CA ARG A 218 13.61 6.77 -7.78
C ARG A 218 12.82 7.11 -9.04
N LEU A 219 12.16 8.27 -9.07
CA LEU A 219 11.27 8.65 -10.17
C LEU A 219 12.04 8.93 -11.46
N THR A 220 13.12 9.71 -11.42
CA THR A 220 13.92 10.05 -12.60
C THR A 220 14.49 8.80 -13.32
N PRO A 221 15.19 7.86 -12.65
CA PRO A 221 15.67 6.66 -13.32
C PRO A 221 14.53 5.75 -13.79
N CYS A 222 13.42 5.65 -13.04
CA CYS A 222 12.25 4.88 -13.44
C CYS A 222 11.66 5.38 -14.77
N MET A 223 11.41 6.70 -14.87
CA MET A 223 10.90 7.31 -16.11
C MET A 223 11.86 7.07 -17.28
N LYS A 224 13.17 7.25 -17.06
CA LYS A 224 14.19 7.00 -18.09
C LYS A 224 14.18 5.55 -18.57
N CYS A 225 14.04 4.58 -17.66
CA CYS A 225 13.96 3.16 -18.02
C CYS A 225 12.68 2.86 -18.80
N MET A 226 11.54 3.46 -18.43
CA MET A 226 10.27 3.30 -19.15
C MET A 226 10.28 3.94 -20.54
N GLU A 227 10.89 5.12 -20.69
CA GLU A 227 11.11 5.79 -21.96
C GLU A 227 11.94 4.92 -22.91
N ALA A 228 13.04 4.35 -22.41
CA ALA A 228 13.95 3.51 -23.19
C ALA A 228 13.30 2.25 -23.77
N LYS A 229 12.19 1.74 -23.19
CA LYS A 229 11.44 0.61 -23.76
C LYS A 229 10.64 0.99 -25.01
N GLY A 230 10.15 2.22 -25.12
CA GLY A 230 9.24 2.61 -26.21
C GLY A 230 7.86 1.91 -26.13
N LYS A 231 6.81 2.55 -26.67
CA LYS A 231 5.39 2.17 -26.39
C LYS A 231 5.08 0.70 -26.65
N ASN A 232 5.64 0.11 -27.71
CA ASN A 232 5.32 -1.26 -28.12
C ASN A 232 6.10 -2.35 -27.36
N GLN A 233 6.95 -2.00 -26.39
CA GLN A 233 7.73 -2.99 -25.62
C GLN A 233 7.33 -3.08 -24.15
N VAL A 234 6.21 -2.47 -23.74
CA VAL A 234 5.71 -2.69 -22.37
C VAL A 234 5.14 -4.10 -22.29
N THR A 235 5.80 -4.94 -21.50
CA THR A 235 5.38 -6.28 -21.10
C THR A 235 5.60 -6.45 -19.59
N PHE A 236 5.01 -7.48 -18.98
CA PHE A 236 5.30 -7.78 -17.57
C PHE A 236 6.80 -7.93 -17.30
N GLN A 237 7.52 -8.66 -18.16
CA GLN A 237 8.97 -8.79 -18.02
C GLN A 237 9.68 -7.43 -18.08
N SER A 238 9.23 -6.52 -18.95
CA SER A 238 9.82 -5.19 -19.03
C SER A 238 9.56 -4.37 -17.76
N LEU A 239 8.35 -4.44 -17.19
CA LEU A 239 8.00 -3.75 -15.95
C LEU A 239 8.78 -4.33 -14.78
N PHE A 240 8.87 -5.65 -14.69
CA PHE A 240 9.70 -6.33 -13.71
C PHE A 240 11.15 -5.87 -13.78
N ASN A 241 11.71 -5.79 -15.00
CA ASN A 241 13.09 -5.33 -15.18
C ASN A 241 13.27 -3.87 -14.74
N VAL A 242 12.29 -3.00 -15.00
CA VAL A 242 12.31 -1.60 -14.52
C VAL A 242 12.29 -1.58 -13.00
N LEU A 243 11.35 -2.28 -12.36
CA LEU A 243 11.17 -2.33 -10.91
C LEU A 243 12.27 -3.13 -10.18
N SER A 244 13.05 -3.93 -10.91
CA SER A 244 14.22 -4.64 -10.38
C SER A 244 15.53 -3.87 -10.60
N SER A 245 15.48 -2.71 -11.27
CA SER A 245 16.67 -1.90 -11.54
C SER A 245 16.88 -0.86 -10.46
N ARG A 246 18.05 -0.85 -9.81
CA ARG A 246 18.38 0.18 -8.81
C ARG A 246 18.25 1.60 -9.41
N PRO A 247 17.70 2.58 -8.66
CA PRO A 247 17.42 2.54 -7.23
C PRO A 247 15.99 2.11 -6.85
N MET A 248 15.15 1.66 -7.79
CA MET A 248 13.76 1.28 -7.51
C MET A 248 13.67 0.22 -6.40
N PRO A 249 14.36 -0.94 -6.50
CA PRO A 249 14.56 -1.78 -5.34
C PRO A 249 15.68 -1.21 -4.47
N ASN A 250 15.40 -1.11 -3.17
CA ASN A 250 16.32 -0.70 -2.13
C ASN A 250 16.24 -1.69 -0.95
N LYS A 251 16.92 -1.40 0.17
CA LYS A 251 16.96 -2.31 1.33
C LYS A 251 15.61 -2.48 2.04
N GLU A 252 14.65 -1.63 1.73
CA GLU A 252 13.29 -1.68 2.26
C GLU A 252 12.34 -2.39 1.29
N THR A 253 12.77 -2.73 0.06
CA THR A 253 11.88 -3.36 -0.90
C THR A 253 11.51 -4.77 -0.46
N VAL A 254 10.22 -4.98 -0.23
CA VAL A 254 9.69 -6.22 0.32
C VAL A 254 9.20 -7.17 -0.77
N TYR A 255 8.52 -6.64 -1.78
CA TYR A 255 8.07 -7.42 -2.93
C TYR A 255 7.84 -6.54 -4.15
N ILE A 256 7.72 -7.20 -5.30
CA ILE A 256 7.26 -6.62 -6.56
C ILE A 256 5.92 -7.24 -6.92
N SER A 257 4.90 -6.43 -7.19
CA SER A 257 3.61 -6.89 -7.70
C SER A 257 3.42 -6.40 -9.13
N LEU A 258 2.94 -7.28 -10.01
CA LEU A 258 2.62 -6.96 -11.40
C LEU A 258 1.25 -7.53 -11.74
N MET A 259 0.42 -6.75 -12.43
CA MET A 259 -0.89 -7.21 -12.88
C MET A 259 -1.41 -6.46 -14.10
N GLU A 260 -2.35 -7.10 -14.80
CA GLU A 260 -3.18 -6.51 -15.84
C GLU A 260 -4.53 -6.10 -15.22
N PRO A 261 -4.79 -4.79 -15.03
CA PRO A 261 -5.97 -4.35 -14.31
C PRO A 261 -7.28 -4.78 -14.91
N ALA A 262 -7.39 -4.91 -16.24
CA ALA A 262 -8.64 -5.22 -16.94
C ALA A 262 -9.12 -6.67 -16.80
N THR A 263 -8.22 -7.58 -16.41
CA THR A 263 -8.49 -9.01 -16.27
C THR A 263 -8.24 -9.50 -14.84
N GLY A 264 -7.68 -8.65 -13.98
CA GLY A 264 -7.21 -9.04 -12.65
C GLY A 264 -6.04 -10.04 -12.69
N ARG A 265 -5.44 -10.27 -13.87
CA ARG A 265 -4.43 -11.30 -14.06
C ARG A 265 -3.09 -10.88 -13.42
N PRO A 266 -2.56 -11.64 -12.45
CA PRO A 266 -1.20 -11.44 -11.95
C PRO A 266 -0.16 -12.03 -12.93
N TRP A 267 1.09 -11.57 -12.82
CA TRP A 267 2.25 -12.14 -13.53
C TRP A 267 3.01 -13.16 -12.70
#